data_AF-A0A8S0S3G2-F1
#
_entry.id   AF-A0A8S0S3G2-F1
#
_cell.length_a   1.000
_cell.length_b   1.000
_cell.length_c   1.000
_cell.angle_alpha   90.00
_cell.angle_beta   90.00
_cell.angle_gamma   90.00
#
_symmetry.space_group_name_H-M   'P 1'
#
loop_
_entity.id
_entity.type
_entity.pdbx_description
1 polymer ?
#
loop_
_entity_poly.entity_id
_entity_poly.type
_entity_poly.pdbx_seq_one_letter_code
_entity_poly.pdbx_strand_id
1 'polypeptide(L)'
;MKYFHCYVSNLQKKYWNKLNASQKITIMDILFSILEFASSYNSYTNLILRMRQIPAERPPLNLLRQEFAGTCIYLDILHKTTAAVNNQKEEHVKEEKLQGVAEEKIVSFFEQVLREAFDFQSSMEGTTNMDIHQVLELRSPIIVKVLKGMCDMNSQIFRNHLRDFYPFITKLVCCDQMDVRGALADLFSRQLNSLMVA
;
A
#
# COMPACT_ATOMS: atom_id res chain seq x y z
N MET A 1 8.24 -2.02 17.54
CA MET A 1 7.23 -1.80 16.48
C MET A 1 5.76 -2.01 16.89
N LYS A 2 5.35 -3.02 17.70
CA LYS A 2 3.97 -3.06 18.27
C LYS A 2 3.56 -1.74 18.93
N TYR A 3 4.49 -1.14 19.67
CA TYR A 3 4.33 0.17 20.29
C TYR A 3 4.17 1.31 19.27
N PHE A 4 4.86 1.25 18.12
CA PHE A 4 4.73 2.25 17.07
C PHE A 4 3.36 2.19 16.40
N HIS A 5 2.89 0.98 16.05
CA HIS A 5 1.54 0.80 15.50
C HIS A 5 0.46 1.30 16.47
N CYS A 6 0.55 0.93 17.75
CA CYS A 6 -0.38 1.38 18.79
C CYS A 6 -0.30 2.90 18.98
N TYR A 7 0.91 3.47 18.99
CA TYR A 7 1.14 4.90 19.15
C TYR A 7 0.53 5.70 18.01
N VAL A 8 0.82 5.34 16.76
CA VAL A 8 0.29 6.06 15.59
C VAL A 8 -1.23 5.91 15.49
N SER A 9 -1.76 4.71 15.73
CA SER A 9 -3.22 4.49 15.75
C SER A 9 -3.93 5.32 16.83
N ASN A 10 -3.31 5.46 18.01
CA ASN A 10 -3.84 6.28 19.10
C ASN A 10 -3.69 7.78 18.82
N LEU A 11 -2.57 8.19 18.24
CA LEU A 11 -2.30 9.58 17.85
C LEU A 11 -3.31 10.04 16.80
N GLN A 12 -3.57 9.19 15.80
CA GLN A 12 -4.59 9.42 14.80
C GLN A 12 -5.99 9.51 15.43
N LYS A 13 -6.39 8.54 16.25
CA LYS A 13 -7.74 8.54 16.86
C LYS A 13 -8.00 9.71 17.81
N LYS A 14 -7.00 10.14 18.58
CA LYS A 14 -7.18 11.12 19.67
C LYS A 14 -6.77 12.55 19.32
N TYR A 15 -5.80 12.71 18.42
CA TYR A 15 -5.14 13.99 18.20
C TYR A 15 -5.15 14.47 16.74
N TRP A 16 -5.56 13.65 15.76
CA TRP A 16 -5.49 14.03 14.34
C TRP A 16 -6.23 15.34 14.03
N ASN A 17 -7.42 15.54 14.58
CA ASN A 17 -8.22 16.75 14.36
C ASN A 17 -7.62 18.00 15.03
N LYS A 18 -6.66 17.83 15.95
CA LYS A 18 -5.96 18.93 16.63
C LYS A 18 -4.67 19.32 15.93
N LEU A 19 -4.24 18.56 14.94
CA LEU A 19 -3.02 18.83 14.18
C LEU A 19 -3.31 19.77 13.02
N ASN A 20 -2.40 20.70 12.78
CA ASN A 20 -2.46 21.53 11.58
C ASN A 20 -2.03 20.73 10.33
N ALA A 21 -2.32 21.26 9.14
CA ALA A 21 -2.02 20.57 7.87
C ALA A 21 -0.53 20.21 7.72
N SER A 22 0.39 21.10 8.10
CA SER A 22 1.84 20.82 8.03
C SER A 22 2.24 19.65 8.92
N GLN A 23 1.74 19.58 10.15
CA GLN A 23 2.00 18.47 11.07
C GLN A 23 1.44 17.15 10.53
N LYS A 24 0.23 17.17 9.94
CA LYS A 24 -0.36 15.97 9.31
C LYS A 24 0.52 15.47 8.15
N ILE A 25 1.01 16.38 7.30
CA ILE A 25 1.93 16.06 6.20
C ILE A 25 3.23 15.46 6.74
N THR A 26 3.85 16.08 7.76
CA THR A 26 5.08 15.55 8.38
C THR A 26 4.88 14.15 8.96
N ILE A 27 3.72 13.86 9.58
CA ILE A 27 3.43 12.51 10.06
C ILE A 27 3.31 11.53 8.90
N MET A 28 2.64 11.91 7.80
CA MET A 28 2.58 11.08 6.60
C MET A 28 3.97 10.80 6.03
N ASP A 29 4.85 11.82 5.96
CA ASP A 29 6.23 11.67 5.49
C ASP A 29 7.03 10.72 6.37
N ILE A 30 6.97 10.88 7.70
CA ILE A 30 7.66 9.99 8.64
C ILE A 30 7.17 8.54 8.49
N LEU A 31 5.86 8.34 8.39
CA LEU A 31 5.28 7.01 8.19
C LEU A 31 5.73 6.39 6.88
N PHE A 32 5.74 7.19 5.81
CA PHE A 32 6.20 6.75 4.51
C PHE A 32 7.69 6.36 4.54
N SER A 33 8.58 7.17 5.13
CA SER A 33 10.01 6.83 5.25
C SER A 33 10.25 5.55 6.05
N ILE A 34 9.47 5.30 7.11
CA ILE A 34 9.54 4.03 7.86
C ILE A 34 9.10 2.85 6.99
N LEU A 35 8.07 3.06 6.16
CA LEU A 35 7.55 2.04 5.26
C LEU A 35 8.51 1.76 4.09
N GLU A 36 9.12 2.79 3.51
CA GLU A 36 10.18 2.66 2.50
C GLU A 36 11.38 1.87 3.05
N PHE A 37 11.81 2.18 4.28
CA PHE A 37 12.85 1.40 4.94
C PHE A 37 12.44 -0.07 5.09
N ALA A 38 11.21 -0.34 5.55
CA ALA A 38 10.72 -1.69 5.71
C ALA A 38 10.62 -2.44 4.38
N SER A 39 10.14 -1.78 3.32
CA SER A 39 10.04 -2.36 1.96
C SER A 39 11.42 -2.64 1.38
N SER A 40 12.37 -1.69 1.48
CA SER A 40 13.75 -1.89 1.04
C SER A 40 14.44 -3.05 1.77
N TYR A 41 14.24 -3.13 3.09
CA TYR A 41 14.73 -4.24 3.90
C TYR A 41 14.10 -5.58 3.49
N ASN A 42 12.81 -5.59 3.18
CA ASN A 42 12.04 -6.73 2.71
C ASN A 42 11.95 -6.83 1.17
N SER A 43 12.90 -6.23 0.46
CA SER A 43 12.98 -6.38 -0.99
C SER A 43 13.27 -7.83 -1.34
N TYR A 44 12.89 -8.24 -2.54
CA TYR A 44 13.04 -9.62 -3.02
C TYR A 44 14.45 -10.16 -2.85
N THR A 45 15.47 -9.41 -3.30
CA THR A 45 16.87 -9.80 -3.17
C THR A 45 17.27 -10.01 -1.70
N ASN A 46 16.88 -9.10 -0.81
CA ASN A 46 17.19 -9.19 0.61
C ASN A 46 16.42 -10.30 1.33
N LEU A 47 15.19 -10.58 0.91
CA LEU A 47 14.39 -11.69 1.45
C LEU A 47 15.00 -13.03 1.07
N ILE A 48 15.34 -13.24 -0.20
CA ILE A 48 15.97 -14.48 -0.67
C ILE A 48 17.28 -14.75 0.06
N LEU A 49 18.14 -13.74 0.15
CA LEU A 49 19.42 -13.87 0.86
C LEU A 49 19.22 -14.35 2.30
N ARG A 50 18.21 -13.81 3.00
CA ARG A 50 17.88 -14.21 4.36
C ARG A 50 17.22 -15.59 4.42
N MET A 51 16.33 -15.91 3.49
CA MET A 51 15.64 -17.20 3.46
C MET A 51 16.58 -18.36 3.16
N ARG A 52 17.62 -18.14 2.35
CA ARG A 52 18.69 -19.13 2.11
C ARG A 52 19.61 -19.32 3.32
N GLN A 53 19.73 -18.33 4.20
CA GLN A 53 20.59 -18.37 5.39
C GLN A 53 19.86 -18.89 6.64
N ILE A 54 18.53 -18.82 6.67
CA ILE A 54 17.70 -19.21 7.82
C ILE A 54 17.05 -20.58 7.53
N PRO A 55 17.07 -21.55 8.47
CA PRO A 55 16.36 -22.81 8.29
C PRO A 55 14.87 -22.58 7.98
N ALA A 56 14.31 -23.36 7.04
CA ALA A 56 12.95 -23.20 6.52
C ALA A 56 11.83 -23.15 7.59
N GLU A 57 12.09 -23.66 8.80
CA GLU A 57 11.16 -23.71 9.92
C GLU A 57 10.89 -22.36 10.60
N ARG A 58 11.71 -21.33 10.36
CA ARG A 58 11.53 -19.99 10.97
C ARG A 58 11.75 -18.87 9.95
N PRO A 59 10.80 -18.61 9.03
CA PRO A 59 10.90 -17.46 8.17
C PRO A 59 11.01 -16.16 8.98
N PRO A 60 11.64 -15.09 8.46
CA PRO A 60 11.78 -13.81 9.15
C PRO A 60 10.46 -13.00 9.18
N LEU A 61 9.41 -13.60 9.74
CA LEU A 61 8.02 -13.14 9.72
C LEU A 61 7.80 -11.82 10.48
N ASN A 62 8.64 -11.52 11.47
CA ASN A 62 8.41 -10.37 12.34
C ASN A 62 8.50 -9.04 11.60
N LEU A 63 9.40 -8.91 10.62
CA LEU A 63 9.57 -7.66 9.87
C LEU A 63 8.53 -7.52 8.75
N LEU A 64 8.16 -8.61 8.08
CA LEU A 64 7.04 -8.62 7.12
C LEU A 64 5.70 -8.25 7.77
N ARG A 65 5.44 -8.78 8.98
CA ARG A 65 4.26 -8.39 9.76
C ARG A 65 4.27 -6.92 10.14
N GLN A 66 5.44 -6.35 10.40
CA GLN A 66 5.57 -4.94 10.76
C GLN A 66 5.36 -4.04 9.57
N GLU A 67 5.93 -4.39 8.42
CA GLU A 67 5.70 -3.70 7.16
C GLU A 67 4.21 -3.69 6.81
N PHE A 68 3.56 -4.86 6.82
CA PHE A 68 2.13 -4.98 6.57
C PHE A 68 1.29 -4.11 7.53
N ALA A 69 1.64 -4.12 8.82
CA ALA A 69 0.95 -3.28 9.81
C ALA A 69 1.17 -1.78 9.54
N GLY A 70 2.38 -1.39 9.11
CA GLY A 70 2.70 -0.03 8.67
C GLY A 70 1.88 0.38 7.45
N THR A 71 1.80 -0.48 6.42
CA THR A 71 0.95 -0.30 5.25
C THR A 71 -0.51 -0.06 5.65
N CYS A 72 -1.06 -0.87 6.57
CA CYS A 72 -2.44 -0.71 7.01
C CYS A 72 -2.70 0.66 7.63
N ILE A 73 -1.80 1.15 8.50
CA ILE A 73 -1.94 2.46 9.13
C ILE A 73 -1.83 3.58 8.09
N TYR A 74 -0.82 3.50 7.23
CA TYR A 74 -0.56 4.53 6.25
C TYR A 74 -1.75 4.70 5.30
N LEU A 75 -2.30 3.58 4.80
CA LEU A 75 -3.50 3.60 3.96
C LEU A 75 -4.73 4.14 4.69
N ASP A 76 -4.94 3.79 5.96
CA ASP A 76 -6.07 4.31 6.73
C ASP A 76 -5.99 5.84 6.92
N ILE A 77 -4.80 6.38 7.16
CA ILE A 77 -4.56 7.82 7.24
C ILE A 77 -4.83 8.50 5.90
N LEU A 78 -4.29 7.95 4.81
CA LEU A 78 -4.44 8.53 3.48
C LEU A 78 -5.89 8.48 3.01
N HIS A 79 -6.58 7.34 3.12
CA HIS A 79 -8.00 7.22 2.78
C HIS A 79 -8.88 8.20 3.55
N LYS A 80 -8.67 8.33 4.87
CA LYS A 80 -9.45 9.28 5.67
C LYS A 80 -9.19 10.73 5.26
N THR A 81 -7.96 11.03 4.86
CA THR A 81 -7.59 12.38 4.42
C THR A 81 -8.10 12.69 3.03
N THR A 82 -8.14 11.70 2.12
CA THR A 82 -8.68 11.86 0.76
C THR A 82 -10.19 11.83 0.70
N ALA A 83 -10.85 11.19 1.68
CA ALA A 83 -12.31 11.13 1.81
C ALA A 83 -12.94 12.35 2.54
N ALA A 84 -12.14 13.22 3.14
CA ALA A 84 -12.62 14.36 3.92
C ALA A 84 -13.22 15.46 3.04
N VAL A 85 -14.48 15.28 2.62
CA VAL A 85 -15.38 16.35 2.20
C VAL A 85 -16.76 16.05 2.76
N ASN A 86 -17.11 16.73 3.85
CA ASN A 86 -18.45 17.21 4.21
C ASN A 86 -18.43 17.60 5.69
N ASN A 87 -18.03 18.84 6.01
CA ASN A 87 -18.72 19.71 6.98
C ASN A 87 -17.87 20.96 7.29
N GLN A 88 -18.46 22.13 6.97
CA GLN A 88 -18.14 23.50 7.42
C GLN A 88 -17.17 24.34 6.56
N LYS A 89 -17.62 25.57 6.30
CA LYS A 89 -17.33 26.40 5.11
C LYS A 89 -16.09 27.31 5.19
N GLU A 90 -15.23 27.19 6.21
CA GLU A 90 -14.12 28.15 6.38
C GLU A 90 -12.71 27.53 6.48
N GLU A 91 -12.57 26.20 6.63
CA GLU A 91 -11.25 25.50 6.59
C GLU A 91 -10.88 24.93 5.20
N HIS A 92 -11.77 25.07 4.22
CA HIS A 92 -11.73 24.42 2.89
C HIS A 92 -10.39 24.55 2.14
N VAL A 93 -9.75 25.73 2.14
CA VAL A 93 -8.55 25.97 1.30
C VAL A 93 -7.30 25.25 1.84
N LYS A 94 -7.17 25.09 3.16
CA LYS A 94 -6.04 24.35 3.76
C LYS A 94 -6.28 22.84 3.73
N GLU A 95 -7.53 22.44 3.79
CA GLU A 95 -7.94 21.03 3.75
C GLU A 95 -7.87 20.46 2.33
N GLU A 96 -8.21 21.24 1.29
CA GLU A 96 -8.02 20.88 -0.12
C GLU A 96 -6.53 20.67 -0.48
N LYS A 97 -5.64 21.52 0.04
CA LYS A 97 -4.19 21.33 -0.15
C LYS A 97 -3.67 20.06 0.51
N LEU A 98 -4.19 19.75 1.70
CA LEU A 98 -3.84 18.50 2.40
C LEU A 98 -4.38 17.27 1.66
N GLN A 99 -5.59 17.38 1.08
CA GLN A 99 -6.20 16.33 0.28
C GLN A 99 -5.35 16.03 -0.97
N GLY A 100 -4.94 17.05 -1.71
CA GLY A 100 -4.07 16.88 -2.88
C GLY A 100 -2.74 16.20 -2.54
N VAL A 101 -2.11 16.59 -1.43
CA VAL A 101 -0.88 15.91 -0.94
C VAL A 101 -1.16 14.44 -0.56
N ALA A 102 -2.30 14.16 0.08
CA ALA A 102 -2.68 12.80 0.43
C ALA A 102 -3.00 11.94 -0.81
N GLU A 103 -3.61 12.53 -1.84
CA GLU A 103 -3.85 11.93 -3.14
C GLU A 103 -2.54 11.54 -3.84
N GLU A 104 -1.61 12.49 -4.00
CA GLU A 104 -0.31 12.22 -4.60
C GLU A 104 0.44 11.11 -3.86
N LYS A 105 0.39 11.13 -2.52
CA LYS A 105 1.03 10.13 -1.66
C LYS A 105 0.41 8.74 -1.80
N ILE A 106 -0.91 8.64 -1.89
CA ILE A 106 -1.56 7.33 -2.01
C ILE A 106 -1.33 6.72 -3.39
N VAL A 107 -1.40 7.53 -4.45
CA VAL A 107 -1.14 7.11 -5.82
C VAL A 107 0.30 6.62 -5.94
N SER A 108 1.26 7.43 -5.50
CA SER A 108 2.69 7.08 -5.52
C SER A 108 2.99 5.79 -4.75
N PHE A 109 2.35 5.60 -3.59
CA PHE A 109 2.53 4.40 -2.78
C PHE A 109 1.93 3.15 -3.45
N PHE A 110 0.74 3.25 -4.04
CA PHE A 110 0.14 2.16 -4.79
C PHE A 110 1.00 1.77 -5.99
N GLU A 111 1.45 2.75 -6.80
CA GLU A 111 2.36 2.50 -7.91
C GLU A 111 3.64 1.81 -7.47
N GLN A 112 4.25 2.28 -6.38
CA GLN A 112 5.47 1.68 -5.85
C GLN A 112 5.27 0.20 -5.51
N VAL A 113 4.25 -0.16 -4.74
CA VAL A 113 4.02 -1.55 -4.33
C VAL A 113 3.65 -2.43 -5.51
N LEU A 114 2.85 -1.93 -6.46
CA LEU A 114 2.48 -2.67 -7.66
C LEU A 114 3.67 -2.87 -8.60
N ARG A 115 4.56 -1.87 -8.72
CA ARG A 115 5.82 -1.97 -9.46
C ARG A 115 6.77 -2.96 -8.83
N GLU A 116 6.97 -2.91 -7.51
CA GLU A 116 7.79 -3.88 -6.79
C GLU A 116 7.27 -5.31 -7.00
N ALA A 117 5.94 -5.51 -6.94
CA ALA A 117 5.32 -6.79 -7.21
C ALA A 117 5.55 -7.28 -8.65
N PHE A 118 5.58 -6.35 -9.61
CA PHE A 118 5.93 -6.64 -11.00
C PHE A 118 7.42 -7.02 -11.15
N ASP A 119 8.33 -6.25 -10.56
CA ASP A 119 9.77 -6.46 -10.66
C ASP A 119 10.17 -7.86 -10.13
N PHE A 120 9.48 -8.33 -9.09
CA PHE A 120 9.65 -9.68 -8.55
C PHE A 120 9.33 -10.76 -9.59
N GLN A 121 8.27 -10.57 -10.38
CA GLN A 121 7.91 -11.49 -11.46
C GLN A 121 8.89 -11.38 -12.64
N SER A 122 9.36 -10.18 -13.03
CA SER A 122 10.29 -10.09 -14.16
C SER A 122 11.71 -10.57 -13.87
N SER A 123 12.12 -10.67 -12.60
CA SER A 123 13.42 -11.22 -12.20
C SER A 123 13.57 -12.75 -12.40
N MET A 124 12.59 -13.37 -13.07
CA MET A 124 12.44 -14.80 -13.40
C MET A 124 13.61 -15.45 -14.17
N GLU A 125 14.59 -14.71 -14.66
CA GLU A 125 15.63 -15.26 -15.57
C GLU A 125 16.85 -15.92 -14.87
N GLY A 126 16.91 -15.98 -13.52
CA GLY A 126 18.12 -16.49 -12.85
C GLY A 126 17.99 -17.11 -11.45
N THR A 127 16.78 -17.32 -10.93
CA THR A 127 16.57 -17.87 -9.56
C THR A 127 15.73 -19.15 -9.60
N THR A 128 15.97 -20.10 -8.68
CA THR A 128 15.21 -21.35 -8.67
C THR A 128 13.73 -21.04 -8.42
N ASN A 129 12.82 -21.60 -9.24
CA ASN A 129 11.37 -21.31 -9.17
C ASN A 129 10.78 -21.44 -7.76
N MET A 130 11.34 -22.28 -6.90
CA MET A 130 10.92 -22.48 -5.50
C MET A 130 11.13 -21.23 -4.62
N ASP A 131 12.29 -20.57 -4.74
CA ASP A 131 12.59 -19.33 -3.99
C ASP A 131 11.61 -18.21 -4.37
N ILE A 132 11.26 -18.14 -5.66
CA ILE A 132 10.33 -17.15 -6.22
C ILE A 132 8.95 -17.30 -5.61
N HIS A 133 8.40 -18.53 -5.64
CA HIS A 133 7.08 -18.81 -5.08
C HIS A 133 7.01 -18.46 -3.59
N GLN A 134 8.06 -18.78 -2.83
CA GLN A 134 8.10 -18.53 -1.39
C GLN A 134 8.19 -17.03 -1.06
N VAL A 135 8.93 -16.23 -1.83
CA VAL A 135 8.99 -14.77 -1.62
C VAL A 135 7.69 -14.10 -2.02
N LEU A 136 7.10 -14.51 -3.14
CA LEU A 136 5.78 -14.02 -3.57
C LEU A 136 4.71 -14.33 -2.53
N GLU A 137 4.69 -15.53 -1.96
CA GLU A 137 3.78 -15.89 -0.88
C GLU A 137 3.94 -14.95 0.33
N LEU A 138 5.17 -14.65 0.73
CA LEU A 138 5.46 -13.75 1.84
C LEU A 138 5.07 -12.29 1.58
N ARG A 139 5.12 -11.82 0.32
CA ARG A 139 4.78 -10.45 -0.09
C ARG A 139 3.30 -10.26 -0.47
N SER A 140 2.61 -11.34 -0.83
CA SER A 140 1.20 -11.32 -1.26
C SER A 140 0.26 -10.59 -0.31
N PRO A 141 0.38 -10.71 1.03
CA PRO A 141 -0.49 -9.96 1.94
C PRO A 141 -0.43 -8.44 1.74
N ILE A 142 0.75 -7.87 1.45
CA ILE A 142 0.90 -6.42 1.23
C ILE A 142 0.27 -6.02 -0.10
N ILE A 143 0.48 -6.81 -1.16
CA ILE A 143 -0.11 -6.59 -2.48
C ILE A 143 -1.64 -6.64 -2.39
N VAL A 144 -2.19 -7.69 -1.76
CA VAL A 144 -3.62 -7.84 -1.51
C VAL A 144 -4.17 -6.66 -0.70
N LYS A 145 -3.42 -6.17 0.30
CA LYS A 145 -3.85 -5.01 1.09
C LYS A 145 -3.87 -3.72 0.26
N VAL A 146 -2.92 -3.54 -0.64
CA VAL A 146 -2.90 -2.41 -1.59
C VAL A 146 -4.07 -2.51 -2.57
N LEU A 147 -4.32 -3.67 -3.19
CA LEU A 147 -5.46 -3.86 -4.09
C LEU A 147 -6.81 -3.61 -3.39
N LYS A 148 -6.97 -4.07 -2.15
CA LYS A 148 -8.13 -3.74 -1.32
C LYS A 148 -8.19 -2.25 -0.98
N GLY A 149 -7.03 -1.61 -0.77
CA GLY A 149 -6.95 -0.17 -0.61
C GLY A 149 -7.49 0.57 -1.84
N MET A 150 -7.08 0.15 -3.04
CA MET A 150 -7.59 0.70 -4.29
C MET A 150 -9.11 0.51 -4.44
N CYS A 151 -9.67 -0.60 -3.93
CA CYS A 151 -11.11 -0.81 -3.91
C CYS A 151 -11.84 0.25 -3.10
N ASP A 152 -11.26 0.67 -1.97
CA ASP A 152 -11.84 1.64 -1.04
C ASP A 152 -11.47 3.10 -1.39
N MET A 153 -10.65 3.29 -2.43
CA MET A 153 -10.22 4.60 -2.91
C MET A 153 -11.39 5.39 -3.50
N ASN A 154 -11.34 6.72 -3.38
CA ASN A 154 -12.26 7.62 -4.07
C ASN A 154 -12.25 7.32 -5.59
N SER A 155 -13.43 7.06 -6.15
CA SER A 155 -13.58 6.64 -7.55
C SER A 155 -13.08 7.68 -8.55
N GLN A 156 -13.16 8.98 -8.23
CA GLN A 156 -12.63 10.03 -9.09
C GLN A 156 -11.10 10.01 -9.12
N ILE A 157 -10.46 9.83 -7.95
CA ILE A 157 -8.99 9.70 -7.87
C ILE A 157 -8.55 8.46 -8.63
N PHE A 158 -9.22 7.32 -8.40
CA PHE A 158 -8.91 6.08 -9.12
C PHE A 158 -9.08 6.26 -10.63
N ARG A 159 -10.13 6.95 -11.09
CA ARG A 159 -10.35 7.27 -12.51
C ARG A 159 -9.21 8.09 -13.09
N ASN A 160 -8.81 9.15 -12.39
CA ASN A 160 -7.78 10.09 -12.85
C ASN A 160 -6.43 9.39 -13.03
N HIS A 161 -6.12 8.41 -12.17
CA HIS A 161 -4.83 7.70 -12.15
C HIS A 161 -4.88 6.28 -12.72
N LEU A 162 -6.01 5.85 -13.29
CA LEU A 162 -6.15 4.50 -13.85
C LEU A 162 -5.08 4.21 -14.90
N ARG A 163 -4.69 5.21 -15.70
CA ARG A 163 -3.65 5.07 -16.72
C ARG A 163 -2.29 4.70 -16.11
N ASP A 164 -1.98 5.21 -14.92
CA ASP A 164 -0.72 4.97 -14.23
C ASP A 164 -0.71 3.57 -13.60
N PHE A 165 -1.86 3.13 -13.07
CA PHE A 165 -2.01 1.81 -12.46
C PHE A 165 -2.12 0.66 -13.49
N TYR A 166 -2.68 0.93 -14.66
CA TYR A 166 -3.08 -0.09 -15.64
C TYR A 166 -1.95 -1.06 -16.05
N PRO A 167 -0.72 -0.61 -16.35
CA PRO A 167 0.37 -1.53 -16.71
C PRO A 167 0.72 -2.53 -15.61
N PHE A 168 0.56 -2.15 -14.34
CA PHE A 168 0.85 -3.03 -13.21
C PHE A 168 -0.32 -3.97 -12.90
N ILE A 169 -1.55 -3.44 -12.92
CA ILE A 169 -2.78 -4.21 -12.73
C ILE A 169 -2.87 -5.36 -13.75
N THR A 170 -2.68 -5.05 -15.03
CA THR A 170 -2.80 -6.06 -16.11
C THR A 170 -1.79 -7.19 -15.97
N LYS A 171 -0.60 -6.91 -15.44
CA LYS A 171 0.42 -7.94 -15.21
C LYS A 171 0.11 -8.82 -13.99
N LEU A 172 -0.51 -8.25 -12.95
CA LEU A 172 -0.95 -9.02 -11.78
C LEU A 172 -2.06 -10.04 -12.09
N VAL A 173 -2.76 -9.92 -13.23
CA VAL A 173 -3.70 -10.95 -13.71
C VAL A 173 -3.04 -12.32 -13.83
N CYS A 174 -1.76 -12.35 -14.21
CA CYS A 174 -0.98 -13.58 -14.38
C CYS A 174 -0.23 -13.99 -13.10
N CYS A 175 -0.48 -13.35 -11.95
CA CYS A 175 0.19 -13.71 -10.72
C CYS A 175 -0.23 -15.12 -10.25
N ASP A 176 0.75 -15.98 -9.92
CA ASP A 176 0.48 -17.34 -9.44
C ASP A 176 -0.34 -17.37 -8.14
N GLN A 177 -0.22 -16.31 -7.34
CA GLN A 177 -0.85 -16.18 -6.03
C GLN A 177 -2.36 -15.93 -6.18
N MET A 178 -3.15 -16.92 -5.73
CA MET A 178 -4.61 -16.94 -5.88
C MET A 178 -5.30 -15.80 -5.14
N ASP A 179 -4.77 -15.41 -3.98
CA ASP A 179 -5.28 -14.31 -3.16
C ASP A 179 -5.10 -12.95 -3.84
N VAL A 180 -3.96 -12.72 -4.51
CA VAL A 180 -3.71 -11.53 -5.34
C VAL A 180 -4.71 -11.45 -6.49
N ARG A 181 -4.92 -12.55 -7.22
CA ARG A 181 -5.91 -12.61 -8.31
C ARG A 181 -7.34 -12.39 -7.80
N GLY A 182 -7.69 -12.95 -6.64
CA GLY A 182 -8.97 -12.71 -5.99
C GLY A 182 -9.19 -11.24 -5.63
N ALA A 183 -8.20 -10.59 -5.02
CA ALA A 183 -8.26 -9.16 -4.70
C ALA A 183 -8.34 -8.27 -5.96
N LEU A 184 -7.72 -8.71 -7.06
CA LEU A 184 -7.82 -8.02 -8.34
C LEU A 184 -9.21 -8.14 -8.96
N ALA A 185 -9.85 -9.31 -8.87
CA ALA A 185 -11.23 -9.49 -9.29
C ALA A 185 -12.20 -8.59 -8.49
N ASP A 186 -11.97 -8.45 -7.18
CA ASP A 186 -12.72 -7.51 -6.33
C ASP A 186 -12.53 -6.06 -6.78
N LEU A 187 -11.30 -5.66 -7.11
CA LEU A 187 -10.98 -4.31 -7.60
C LEU A 187 -11.74 -4.00 -8.89
N PHE A 188 -11.69 -4.90 -9.86
CA PHE A 188 -12.44 -4.76 -11.10
C PHE A 188 -13.94 -4.66 -10.84
N SER A 189 -14.48 -5.52 -9.97
CA SER A 189 -15.91 -5.53 -9.65
C SER A 189 -16.39 -4.25 -8.95
N ARG A 190 -15.54 -3.58 -8.18
CA ARG A 190 -15.92 -2.35 -7.45
C ARG A 190 -15.65 -1.08 -8.25
N GLN A 191 -14.44 -0.95 -8.79
CA GLN A 191 -13.97 0.29 -9.41
C GLN A 191 -14.26 0.35 -10.91
N LEU A 192 -14.18 -0.75 -11.68
CA LEU A 192 -14.54 -0.68 -13.10
C LEU A 192 -16.06 -0.57 -13.31
N ASN A 193 -16.86 -1.22 -12.46
CA ASN A 193 -18.31 -1.07 -12.52
C ASN A 193 -18.75 0.36 -12.18
N SER A 194 -18.10 1.02 -11.21
CA SER A 194 -18.40 2.42 -10.89
C SER A 194 -18.00 3.38 -12.03
N LEU A 195 -16.96 3.03 -12.80
CA LEU A 195 -16.53 3.78 -13.98
C LEU A 195 -17.44 3.60 -15.21
N MET A 196 -18.13 2.47 -15.33
CA MET A 196 -19.03 2.19 -16.45
C MET A 196 -20.46 2.72 -16.27
N VAL A 197 -20.85 3.01 -15.02
CA VAL A 197 -22.19 3.52 -14.67
C VAL A 197 -22.21 5.06 -14.51
N ALA A 198 -21.06 5.72 -14.69
CA ALA A 198 -20.89 7.18 -14.58
C ALA A 198 -21.03 7.92 -15.92
#